data_AF-A0AAF0VXN7-F1
#
_entry.id   AF-A0AAF0VXN7-F1
#
_cell.length_a   1.000
_cell.length_b   1.000
_cell.length_c   1.000
_cell.angle_alpha   90.00
_cell.angle_beta   90.00
_cell.angle_gamma   90.00
#
_symmetry.space_group_name_H-M   'P 1'
#
loop_
_entity.id
_entity.type
_entity.pdbx_description
1 polymer ?
#
loop_
_entity_poly.entity_id
_entity_poly.type
_entity_poly.pdbx_seq_one_letter_code
_entity_poly.pdbx_strand_id
1 'polypeptide(L)'
;MIEMPVLTDSQIGACAQDPDRWMTATDDQTKAVCRSCPRRWLCAKEACEMPGAQGLWAGIHIPEGGRGRTFALKQLRSLAERGGFPVHR
;
A
#
# COMPACT_ATOMS: atom_id res chain seq x y z
N MET A 1 23.15 -16.45 -16.49
CA MET A 1 22.92 -15.98 -15.11
C MET A 1 22.00 -14.78 -15.24
N ILE A 2 20.73 -14.94 -14.88
CA ILE A 2 19.76 -13.84 -14.94
C ILE A 2 20.08 -12.94 -13.75
N GLU A 3 20.55 -11.72 -14.01
CA GLU A 3 20.72 -10.72 -12.95
C GLU A 3 19.36 -10.41 -12.35
N MET A 4 19.13 -10.86 -11.11
CA MET A 4 17.99 -10.39 -10.32
C MET A 4 18.27 -8.94 -9.93
N PRO A 5 17.45 -7.97 -10.37
CA PRO A 5 17.67 -6.59 -9.97
C PRO A 5 17.52 -6.50 -8.45
N VAL A 6 18.55 -5.93 -7.80
CA VAL A 6 18.49 -5.57 -6.39
C VAL A 6 17.38 -4.53 -6.27
N LEU A 7 16.22 -4.94 -5.76
CA LEU A 7 15.11 -4.03 -5.53
C LEU A 7 15.59 -3.00 -4.50
N THR A 8 15.65 -1.73 -4.92
CA THR A 8 16.02 -0.63 -4.05
C THR A 8 14.96 -0.45 -2.94
N ASP A 9 15.29 0.23 -1.84
CA ASP A 9 14.34 0.46 -0.72
C ASP A 9 13.11 1.30 -1.14
N SER A 10 13.16 1.95 -2.31
CA SER A 10 11.99 2.57 -2.96
C SER A 10 11.07 1.58 -3.66
N GLN A 11 11.55 0.36 -3.93
CA GLN A 11 10.86 -0.78 -4.54
C GLN A 11 10.57 -1.91 -3.55
N ILE A 12 11.01 -1.83 -2.30
CA ILE A 12 10.64 -2.74 -1.21
C ILE A 12 9.87 -1.94 -0.17
N GLY A 13 8.73 -2.43 0.29
CA GLY A 13 7.95 -1.72 1.32
C GLY A 13 8.60 -1.86 2.69
N ALA A 14 8.43 -0.86 3.56
CA ALA A 14 8.82 -0.98 4.97
C ALA A 14 8.16 -2.20 5.65
N CYS A 15 7.02 -2.64 5.14
CA CYS A 15 6.33 -3.85 5.59
C CYS A 15 7.08 -5.16 5.30
N ALA A 16 8.03 -5.18 4.35
CA ALA A 16 8.80 -6.39 4.05
C ALA A 16 9.90 -6.67 5.08
N GLN A 17 10.26 -5.69 5.91
CA GLN A 17 11.30 -5.82 6.93
C GLN A 17 10.83 -6.63 8.16
N ASP A 18 9.51 -6.71 8.42
CA ASP A 18 8.95 -7.42 9.58
C ASP A 18 7.51 -7.90 9.32
N PRO A 19 7.29 -8.88 8.40
CA PRO A 19 5.96 -9.24 7.93
C PRO A 19 4.95 -9.60 9.03
N ASP A 20 5.41 -10.27 10.09
CA ASP A 20 4.56 -10.73 11.20
C ASP A 20 3.93 -9.56 11.95
N ARG A 21 4.66 -8.45 12.10
CA ARG A 21 4.13 -7.21 12.67
C ARG A 21 3.06 -6.57 11.78
N TRP A 22 3.23 -6.57 10.46
CA TRP A 22 2.36 -5.83 9.54
C TRP A 22 1.10 -6.58 9.12
N MET A 23 1.08 -7.92 9.25
CA MET A 23 -0.09 -8.73 8.87
C MET A 23 -1.29 -8.57 9.81
N THR A 24 -1.08 -8.10 11.05
CA THR A 24 -2.14 -8.04 12.07
C THR A 24 -2.36 -6.64 12.65
N ALA A 25 -1.37 -5.75 12.57
CA ALA A 25 -1.46 -4.42 13.15
C ALA A 25 -2.14 -3.42 12.20
N THR A 26 -3.16 -2.71 12.71
CA THR A 26 -3.80 -1.56 12.02
C THR A 26 -3.80 -0.30 12.89
N ASP A 27 -2.95 -0.29 13.92
CA ASP A 27 -2.77 0.82 14.84
C ASP A 27 -2.15 2.06 14.17
N ASP A 28 -2.13 3.16 14.90
CA ASP A 28 -1.65 4.44 14.37
C ASP A 28 -0.13 4.47 14.19
N GLN A 29 0.63 3.69 14.96
CA GLN A 29 2.07 3.55 14.76
C GLN A 29 2.37 2.85 13.42
N THR A 30 1.59 1.83 13.11
CA THR A 30 1.71 1.04 11.89
C THR A 30 1.35 1.89 10.67
N LYS A 31 0.25 2.66 10.77
CA LYS A 31 -0.12 3.66 9.76
C LYS A 31 0.98 4.72 9.59
N ALA A 32 1.65 5.16 10.66
CA ALA A 32 2.71 6.15 10.57
C ALA A 32 3.90 5.63 9.73
N VAL A 33 4.31 4.38 9.94
CA VAL A 33 5.36 3.75 9.13
C VAL A 33 4.95 3.59 7.67
N CYS A 34 3.71 3.18 7.38
CA CYS A 34 3.25 3.16 6.00
C CYS A 34 3.25 4.54 5.34
N ARG A 35 3.01 5.61 6.12
CA ARG A 35 2.99 6.99 5.60
C ARG A 35 4.38 7.55 5.33
N SER A 36 5.41 7.07 6.03
CA SER A 36 6.81 7.43 5.79
C SER A 36 7.50 6.56 4.73
N CYS A 37 6.87 5.46 4.31
CA CYS A 37 7.46 4.54 3.36
C CYS A 37 7.66 5.18 1.96
N PRO A 38 8.85 5.11 1.36
CA PRO A 38 9.11 5.71 0.05
C PRO A 38 8.22 5.17 -1.07
N ARG A 39 7.80 3.90 -1.01
CA ARG A 39 6.89 3.30 -2.01
C ARG A 39 5.43 3.71 -1.86
N ARG A 40 5.07 4.56 -0.89
CA ARG A 40 3.67 4.78 -0.46
C ARG A 40 2.71 5.01 -1.62
N TRP A 41 3.09 5.83 -2.60
CA TRP A 41 2.26 6.12 -3.75
C TRP A 41 2.09 4.92 -4.70
N LEU A 42 3.16 4.16 -4.94
CA LEU A 42 3.10 2.91 -5.70
C LEU A 42 2.24 1.86 -4.97
N CYS A 43 2.41 1.72 -3.65
CA CYS A 43 1.58 0.83 -2.82
C CYS A 43 0.10 1.19 -2.92
N ALA A 44 -0.24 2.49 -2.96
CA ALA A 44 -1.62 2.92 -3.15
C ALA A 44 -2.18 2.55 -4.53
N LYS A 45 -1.36 2.67 -5.59
CA LYS A 45 -1.74 2.22 -6.95
C LYS A 45 -2.00 0.72 -6.98
N GLU A 46 -1.06 -0.07 -6.46
CA GLU A 46 -1.15 -1.54 -6.41
C GLU A 46 -2.42 -2.00 -5.68
N ALA A 47 -2.78 -1.34 -4.58
CA ALA A 47 -4.01 -1.61 -3.85
C ALA A 47 -5.28 -1.39 -4.68
N CYS A 48 -5.30 -0.34 -5.51
CA CYS A 48 -6.44 -0.05 -6.37
C CYS A 48 -6.57 -1.06 -7.52
N GLU A 49 -5.45 -1.51 -8.08
CA GLU A 49 -5.41 -2.41 -9.24
C GLU A 49 -5.56 -3.89 -8.84
N MET A 50 -5.26 -4.25 -7.59
CA MET A 50 -5.42 -5.60 -7.09
C MET A 50 -6.88 -5.88 -6.63
N PRO A 51 -7.61 -6.83 -7.25
CA PRO A 51 -9.01 -7.10 -6.89
C PRO A 51 -9.22 -7.50 -5.44
N GLY A 52 -8.28 -8.28 -4.90
CA GLY A 52 -8.28 -8.80 -3.53
C GLY A 52 -7.61 -7.92 -2.48
N ALA A 53 -7.25 -6.67 -2.78
CA ALA A 53 -6.58 -5.81 -1.81
C ALA A 53 -7.43 -5.64 -0.54
N GLN A 54 -6.86 -6.01 0.61
CA GLN A 54 -7.45 -5.95 1.95
C GLN A 54 -6.34 -5.64 2.97
N GLY A 55 -6.71 -5.20 4.18
CA GLY A 55 -5.75 -4.85 5.22
C GLY A 55 -5.13 -3.47 4.99
N LEU A 56 -3.94 -3.23 5.54
CA LEU A 56 -3.31 -1.91 5.51
C LEU A 56 -2.48 -1.68 4.24
N TRP A 57 -2.81 -0.62 3.48
CA TRP A 57 -2.11 -0.21 2.27
C TRP A 57 -1.83 1.29 2.32
N ALA A 58 -0.59 1.72 2.10
CA ALA A 58 -0.20 3.13 2.08
C ALA A 58 -0.68 3.98 3.29
N GLY A 59 -0.93 3.33 4.44
CA GLY A 59 -1.46 3.93 5.67
C GLY A 59 -2.99 4.03 5.74
N ILE A 60 -3.71 3.31 4.89
CA ILE A 60 -5.17 3.25 4.79
C ILE A 60 -5.61 1.79 4.92
N HIS A 61 -6.55 1.51 5.83
CA HIS A 61 -7.09 0.17 6.02
C HIS A 61 -8.24 -0.09 5.03
N ILE A 62 -8.14 -1.17 4.27
CA ILE A 62 -9.14 -1.63 3.30
C ILE A 62 -9.92 -2.79 3.93
N PRO A 63 -11.20 -2.61 4.29
CA PRO A 63 -12.03 -3.71 4.76
C PRO A 63 -12.38 -4.68 3.61
N GLU A 64 -12.82 -5.88 3.98
CA GLU A 64 -13.23 -6.93 3.04
C GLU A 64 -14.31 -6.46 2.05
N GLY A 65 -15.28 -5.65 2.51
CA GLY A 65 -16.39 -5.18 1.68
C GLY A 65 -17.10 -3.92 2.17
N GLY A 66 -18.22 -3.62 1.52
CA GLY A 66 -19.12 -2.53 1.90
C GLY A 66 -18.64 -1.12 1.56
N ARG A 67 -19.36 -0.10 2.07
CA ARG A 67 -19.08 1.32 1.79
C ARG A 67 -17.69 1.76 2.25
N GLY A 68 -17.20 1.19 3.35
CA GLY A 68 -15.85 1.45 3.86
C GLY A 68 -14.76 1.07 2.85
N ARG A 69 -14.94 -0.06 2.13
CA ARG A 69 -14.02 -0.48 1.06
C ARG A 69 -13.99 0.52 -0.08
N THR A 70 -15.16 0.95 -0.54
CA THR A 70 -15.25 1.96 -1.62
C THR A 70 -14.59 3.27 -1.22
N PHE A 71 -14.77 3.72 0.03
CA PHE A 71 -14.14 4.94 0.53
C PHE A 71 -12.61 4.80 0.61
N ALA A 72 -12.10 3.70 1.17
CA ALA A 72 -10.66 3.42 1.24
C ALA A 72 -10.00 3.40 -0.15
N LEU A 73 -10.60 2.71 -1.12
CA LEU A 73 -10.09 2.65 -2.50
C LEU A 73 -10.10 4.01 -3.20
N LYS A 74 -11.10 4.87 -2.94
CA LYS A 74 -11.10 6.25 -3.45
C LYS A 74 -9.97 7.09 -2.85
N GLN A 75 -9.73 6.96 -1.54
CA GLN A 75 -8.62 7.65 -0.89
C GLN A 75 -7.27 7.20 -1.45
N LEU A 76 -7.10 5.89 -1.66
CA LEU A 76 -5.89 5.31 -2.25
C LEU A 76 -5.65 5.77 -3.68
N ARG A 77 -6.71 5.84 -4.51
CA ARG A 77 -6.61 6.39 -5.87
C ARG A 77 -6.11 7.83 -5.86
N SER A 78 -6.73 8.70 -5.05
CA SER A 78 -6.30 10.10 -4.93
C SER A 78 -4.86 10.21 -4.42
N LEU A 79 -4.44 9.30 -3.53
CA LEU A 79 -3.07 9.28 -3.02
C LEU A 79 -2.08 8.87 -4.12
N ALA A 80 -2.36 7.82 -4.89
CA ALA A 80 -1.51 7.36 -5.98
C ALA A 80 -1.34 8.43 -7.06
N GLU A 81 -2.44 9.05 -7.49
CA GLU A 81 -2.44 10.09 -8.51
C GLU A 81 -1.63 11.33 -8.09
N ARG A 82 -1.71 11.74 -6.81
CA ARG A 82 -0.87 12.82 -6.27
C ARG A 82 0.63 12.50 -6.33
N GLY A 83 0.99 11.23 -6.33
CA GLY A 83 2.38 10.76 -6.47
C GLY A 83 2.85 10.57 -7.91
N GLY A 84 2.00 10.86 -8.91
CA GLY A 84 2.30 10.56 -10.31
C GLY A 84 2.13 9.09 -10.69
N PHE A 85 1.40 8.30 -9.89
CA PHE A 85 1.08 6.90 -10.17
C PHE A 85 -0.39 6.78 -10.61
N PRO A 86 -0.69 6.93 -11.91
CA PRO A 86 -2.06 6.78 -12.40
C PRO A 86 -2.56 5.35 -12.19
N VAL A 87 -3.85 5.23 -11.85
CA VAL A 87 -4.53 3.95 -11.60
C VAL A 87 -5.41 3.59 -12.80
N HIS A 88 -5.17 2.43 -13.41
CA HIS A 88 -5.79 2.02 -14.68
C HIS A 88 -6.87 0.94 -14.57
N ARG A 89 -7.37 0.69 -13.35
CA ARG A 89 -8.40 -0.30 -13.07
C ARG A 89 -9.78 0.07 -13.61
#